data_AF-A0A117NLM4-F1
#
_entry.id   AF-A0A117NLM4-F1
#
_cell.length_a   1.000
_cell.length_b   1.000
_cell.length_c   1.000
_cell.angle_alpha   90.00
_cell.angle_beta   90.00
_cell.angle_gamma   90.00
#
_symmetry.space_group_name_H-M   'P 1'
#
loop_
_entity.id
_entity.type
_entity.pdbx_description
1 polymer ?
#
loop_
_entity_poly.entity_id
_entity_poly.type
_entity_poly.pdbx_seq_one_letter_code
_entity_poly.pdbx_strand_id
1 'polypeptide(L)'
;MQKEKKSLEVEVEGEAGSERLGVGIETADKSRGIDVPLNDCHAIEEEDVLTVSLKKPCRLFTGPDCTGHNTFLSPGDHSSKDPIPVIESIFCQSSF
;
A
#
# COMPACT_ATOMS: atom_id res chain seq x y z
N MET A 1 -11.50 30.20 -23.28
CA MET A 1 -11.99 28.88 -22.82
C MET A 1 -10.93 28.29 -21.91
N GLN A 2 -10.96 28.67 -20.63
CA GLN A 2 -10.09 28.13 -19.59
C GLN A 2 -10.90 27.06 -18.87
N LYS A 3 -10.41 25.81 -18.83
CA LYS A 3 -10.90 24.81 -17.88
C LYS A 3 -9.76 24.56 -16.90
N GLU A 4 -9.99 25.06 -15.70
CA GLU A 4 -9.10 24.99 -14.55
C GLU A 4 -8.71 23.54 -14.25
N LYS A 5 -7.40 23.32 -14.12
CA LYS A 5 -6.86 22.13 -13.49
C LYS A 5 -7.16 22.25 -12.01
N LYS A 6 -8.18 21.54 -11.53
CA LYS A 6 -8.40 21.34 -10.10
C LYS A 6 -7.37 20.31 -9.64
N SER A 7 -6.23 20.81 -9.17
CA SER A 7 -5.28 20.00 -8.40
C SER A 7 -6.00 19.53 -7.15
N LEU A 8 -6.16 18.23 -7.02
CA LEU A 8 -6.60 17.62 -5.77
C LEU A 8 -5.41 17.68 -4.82
N GLU A 9 -5.56 18.49 -3.78
CA GLU A 9 -4.60 18.66 -2.70
C GLU A 9 -4.75 17.42 -1.81
N VAL A 10 -3.82 16.48 -1.93
CA VAL A 10 -3.71 15.40 -0.95
C VAL A 10 -2.77 15.91 0.14
N GLU A 11 -3.37 16.42 1.21
CA GLU A 11 -2.70 16.75 2.45
C GLU A 11 -2.19 15.44 3.08
N VAL A 12 -0.89 15.17 2.92
CA VAL A 12 -0.22 14.10 3.67
C VAL A 12 0.46 14.76 4.86
N GLU A 13 -0.27 14.86 5.96
CA GLU A 13 0.32 15.18 7.27
C GLU A 13 1.11 13.98 7.76
N GLY A 14 2.43 14.12 7.82
CA GLY A 14 3.35 13.12 8.37
C GLY A 14 4.66 13.79 8.77
N GLU A 15 4.75 14.19 10.03
CA GLU A 15 5.95 14.77 10.62
C GLU A 15 7.10 13.74 10.75
N ALA A 16 8.31 14.24 10.47
CA ALA A 16 9.63 13.74 10.86
C ALA A 16 10.14 12.40 10.26
N GLY A 17 10.78 12.50 9.09
CA GLY A 17 11.89 11.61 8.71
C GLY A 17 11.56 10.13 8.47
N SER A 18 10.40 9.84 7.89
CA SER A 18 10.01 8.46 7.58
C SER A 18 10.81 7.91 6.40
N GLU A 19 11.69 6.95 6.67
CA GLU A 19 12.31 6.10 5.65
C GLU A 19 11.18 5.43 4.85
N ARG A 20 11.22 5.55 3.51
CA ARG A 20 10.19 5.01 2.62
C ARG A 20 10.62 3.69 2.02
N LEU A 21 9.65 2.83 1.77
CA LEU A 21 9.83 1.53 1.17
C LEU A 21 9.04 1.42 -0.13
N GLY A 22 9.73 1.01 -1.20
CA GLY A 22 9.07 0.59 -2.43
C GLY A 22 8.40 -0.78 -2.25
N VAL A 23 7.09 -0.84 -2.47
CA VAL A 23 6.25 -2.05 -2.48
C VAL A 23 5.72 -2.27 -3.90
N GLY A 24 5.87 -3.47 -4.42
CA GLY A 24 5.29 -3.85 -5.71
C GLY A 24 3.90 -4.44 -5.52
N ILE A 25 2.93 -3.97 -6.30
CA ILE A 25 1.56 -4.49 -6.35
C ILE A 25 1.24 -4.85 -7.79
N GLU A 26 0.70 -6.04 -7.99
CA GLU A 26 0.19 -6.51 -9.27
C GLU A 26 -1.24 -7.01 -9.10
N THR A 27 -2.10 -6.50 -9.96
CA THR A 27 -3.49 -6.91 -10.14
C THR A 27 -3.67 -7.51 -11.52
N ALA A 28 -4.86 -8.00 -11.84
CA ALA A 28 -5.17 -8.51 -13.19
C ALA A 28 -5.01 -7.45 -14.29
N ASP A 29 -5.23 -6.17 -13.95
CA ASP A 29 -5.23 -5.07 -14.92
C ASP A 29 -3.86 -4.38 -15.05
N LYS A 30 -3.12 -4.26 -13.95
CA LYS A 30 -1.90 -3.43 -13.90
C LYS A 30 -0.89 -3.94 -12.86
N SER A 31 0.37 -3.56 -13.07
CA SER A 31 1.43 -3.69 -12.07
C SER A 31 2.03 -2.32 -11.77
N ARG A 32 2.17 -1.96 -10.49
CA ARG A 32 2.78 -0.69 -10.07
C ARG A 32 3.62 -0.82 -8.81
N GLY A 33 4.62 0.04 -8.68
CA GLY A 33 5.32 0.27 -7.43
C GLY A 33 4.66 1.42 -6.65
N ILE A 34 4.60 1.30 -5.33
CA ILE A 34 4.16 2.35 -4.42
C ILE A 34 5.24 2.63 -3.37
N ASP A 35 5.36 3.88 -2.95
CA ASP A 35 6.26 4.28 -1.87
C ASP A 35 5.47 4.38 -0.56
N VAL A 36 5.73 3.45 0.36
CA VAL A 36 5.04 3.33 1.64
C VAL A 36 5.96 3.88 2.75
N PRO A 37 5.50 4.81 3.60
CA PRO A 37 6.25 5.21 4.79
C PRO A 37 6.43 4.05 5.76
N LEU A 38 7.64 3.90 6.31
CA LEU A 38 7.88 2.91 7.36
C LEU A 38 7.33 3.39 8.70
N ASN A 39 6.83 2.44 9.48
CA ASN A 39 6.20 2.61 10.79
C ASN A 39 5.01 3.59 10.79
N ASP A 40 4.38 3.76 9.63
CA ASP A 40 3.19 4.59 9.47
C ASP A 40 2.17 3.90 8.56
N CYS A 41 0.91 4.28 8.69
CA CYS A 41 -0.17 3.71 7.88
C CYS A 41 -0.30 4.46 6.55
N HIS A 42 -0.50 3.70 5.47
CA HIS A 42 -0.63 4.28 4.13
C HIS A 42 -1.85 3.72 3.41
N ALA A 43 -2.69 4.61 2.87
CA ALA A 43 -3.82 4.25 2.03
C ALA A 43 -3.34 3.86 0.63
N ILE A 44 -3.85 2.74 0.10
CA ILE A 44 -3.43 2.21 -1.22
C ILE A 44 -4.58 1.88 -2.17
N GLU A 45 -5.78 1.63 -1.63
CA GLU A 45 -7.03 1.37 -2.38
C GLU A 45 -6.79 0.51 -3.64
N GLU A 46 -6.42 -0.74 -3.45
CA GLU A 46 -6.22 -1.71 -4.55
C GLU A 46 -7.22 -2.86 -4.43
N GLU A 47 -7.74 -3.27 -5.58
CA GLU A 47 -8.69 -4.38 -5.73
C GLU A 47 -8.06 -5.51 -6.54
N ASP A 48 -8.54 -6.73 -6.33
CA ASP A 48 -8.09 -7.93 -7.06
C ASP A 48 -6.56 -8.10 -7.09
N VAL A 49 -5.92 -7.95 -5.93
CA VAL A 49 -4.47 -8.03 -5.79
C VAL A 49 -4.00 -9.48 -5.86
N LEU A 50 -3.18 -9.77 -6.85
CA LEU A 50 -2.65 -11.11 -7.13
C LEU A 50 -1.26 -11.32 -6.55
N THR A 51 -0.40 -10.30 -6.69
CA THR A 51 0.99 -10.38 -6.22
C THR A 51 1.37 -9.13 -5.45
N VAL A 52 2.05 -9.34 -4.32
CA VAL A 52 2.67 -8.27 -3.51
C VAL A 52 4.15 -8.58 -3.30
N SER A 53 5.02 -7.62 -3.64
CA SER A 53 6.47 -7.71 -3.49
C SER A 53 6.97 -6.72 -2.43
N LEU A 54 7.64 -7.23 -1.40
CA LEU A 54 8.03 -6.46 -0.21
C LEU A 54 9.50 -6.70 0.15
N LYS A 55 10.24 -5.66 0.53
CA LYS A 55 11.61 -5.80 1.08
C LYS A 55 11.66 -5.80 2.62
N LYS A 56 10.56 -5.42 3.27
CA LYS A 56 10.38 -5.35 4.72
C LYS A 56 9.05 -6.00 5.10
N PRO A 57 8.88 -6.45 6.35
CA PRO A 57 7.59 -6.97 6.79
C PRO A 57 6.51 -5.90 6.69
N CYS A 58 5.37 -6.27 6.12
CA CYS A 58 4.22 -5.38 6.03
C CYS A 58 2.94 -6.12 6.42
N ARG A 59 1.97 -5.36 6.93
CA ARG A 59 0.62 -5.82 7.19
C ARG A 59 -0.32 -5.11 6.22
N LEU A 60 -1.08 -5.90 5.48
CA LEU A 60 -2.10 -5.43 4.54
C LEU A 60 -3.45 -5.46 5.26
N PHE A 61 -4.28 -4.44 5.03
CA PHE A 61 -5.56 -4.27 5.70
C PHE A 61 -6.67 -4.11 4.67
N THR A 62 -7.78 -4.77 4.95
CA THR A 62 -9.02 -4.69 4.15
C THR A 62 -9.84 -3.42 4.45
N GLY A 63 -9.51 -2.68 5.51
CA GLY A 63 -10.15 -1.41 5.84
C GLY A 63 -9.17 -0.23 5.81
N PRO A 64 -9.69 1.00 5.91
CA PRO A 64 -8.87 2.20 5.87
C PRO A 64 -8.12 2.38 7.18
N ASP A 65 -7.12 3.26 7.20
CA ASP A 65 -6.36 3.64 8.40
C ASP A 65 -5.81 2.45 9.21
N CYS A 66 -5.44 1.37 8.51
CA CYS A 66 -4.87 0.15 9.09
C CYS A 66 -5.80 -0.53 10.10
N THR A 67 -7.10 -0.57 9.78
CA THR A 67 -8.15 -1.20 10.58
C THR A 67 -8.71 -2.47 9.91
N GLY A 68 -9.52 -3.23 10.66
CA GLY A 68 -10.24 -4.40 10.13
C GLY A 68 -9.39 -5.67 9.96
N HIS A 69 -9.82 -6.55 9.04
CA HIS A 69 -9.12 -7.80 8.76
C HIS A 69 -7.80 -7.51 8.07
N ASN A 70 -6.77 -8.26 8.44
CA ASN A 70 -5.42 -7.98 7.99
C ASN A 70 -4.61 -9.26 7.77
N THR A 71 -3.57 -9.13 6.96
CA THR A 71 -2.65 -10.21 6.64
C THR A 71 -1.23 -9.71 6.79
N PHE A 72 -0.44 -10.47 7.55
CA PHE A 72 0.98 -10.21 7.70
C PHE A 72 1.77 -10.90 6.60
N LEU A 73 2.61 -10.15 5.89
CA LEU A 73 3.51 -10.65 4.88
C LEU A 73 4.96 -10.38 5.29
N SER A 74 5.78 -11.43 5.28
CA SER A 74 7.22 -11.32 5.42
C SER A 74 7.84 -10.66 4.17
N PRO A 75 9.10 -10.20 4.22
CA PRO A 75 9.82 -9.82 3.01
C PRO A 75 9.83 -10.96 1.96
N GLY A 76 9.65 -10.62 0.70
CA GLY A 76 9.57 -11.55 -0.43
C GLY A 76 8.44 -11.20 -1.40
N ASP A 77 8.29 -12.07 -2.40
CA ASP A 77 7.21 -12.01 -3.39
C ASP A 77 6.11 -12.99 -2.99
N HIS A 78 4.89 -12.48 -2.83
CA HIS A 78 3.71 -13.24 -2.43
C HIS A 78 2.70 -13.22 -3.56
N SER A 79 2.61 -14.30 -4.32
CA SER A 79 1.65 -14.47 -5.40
C SER A 79 0.58 -15.50 -5.04
N SER A 80 -0.68 -15.21 -5.31
CA SER A 80 -1.80 -16.13 -5.11
C SER A 80 -2.62 -16.31 -6.40
N LYS A 81 -3.22 -17.49 -6.57
CA LYS A 81 -4.21 -17.72 -7.64
C LYS A 81 -5.58 -17.15 -7.27
N ASP A 82 -5.87 -17.08 -5.98
CA ASP A 82 -7.06 -16.44 -5.45
C ASP A 82 -6.69 -15.00 -5.04
N PRO A 83 -7.16 -13.98 -5.77
CA PRO A 83 -6.80 -12.59 -5.49
C PRO A 83 -7.36 -12.12 -4.15
N ILE A 84 -6.64 -11.19 -3.51
CA ILE A 84 -7.16 -10.46 -2.35
C ILE A 84 -8.16 -9.44 -2.90
N PRO A 85 -9.45 -9.51 -2.50
CA PRO A 85 -10.50 -8.75 -3.17
C PRO A 85 -10.33 -7.24 -2.98
N VAL A 86 -9.98 -6.80 -1.77
CA VAL A 86 -9.77 -5.38 -1.44
C VAL A 86 -8.64 -5.24 -0.43
N ILE A 87 -7.73 -4.30 -0.69
CA ILE A 87 -6.75 -3.80 0.26
C ILE A 87 -6.84 -2.28 0.27
N GLU A 88 -7.29 -1.72 1.40
CA GLU A 88 -7.47 -0.28 1.53
C GLU A 88 -6.24 0.40 2.13
N SER A 89 -5.50 -0.29 3.01
CA SER A 89 -4.32 0.29 3.65
C SER A 89 -3.21 -0.72 3.94
N ILE A 90 -1.99 -0.21 4.12
CA ILE A 90 -0.77 -0.97 4.38
C ILE A 90 0.05 -0.31 5.49
N PHE A 91 0.66 -1.13 6.33
CA PHE A 91 1.63 -0.70 7.34
C PHE A 91 2.91 -1.53 7.21
N CYS A 92 4.05 -0.88 6.99
CA CYS A 92 5.34 -1.57 6.85
C CYS A 92 6.26 -1.24 8.02
N GLN A 93 6.92 -2.25 8.60
CA GLN A 93 7.81 -2.08 9.77
C GLN A 93 9.28 -1.97 9.33
N SER A 94 10.05 -1.11 10.02
CA SER A 94 11.49 -0.98 9.74
C SER A 94 12.32 -2.20 10.19
N SER A 95 11.86 -2.90 11.24
CA SER A 95 12.50 -4.08 11.84
C SER A 95 11.47 -5.12 12.31
N PHE A 96 11.93 -6.36 12.47
CA PHE A 96 11.19 -7.46 13.11
C PHE A 96 11.41 -7.48 14.63
#